data_AF-A0A4R6U7H6-F1
#
_entry.id   AF-A0A4R6U7H6-F1
#
_cell.length_a   1.000
_cell.length_b   1.000
_cell.length_c   1.000
_cell.angle_alpha   90.00
_cell.angle_beta   90.00
_cell.angle_gamma   90.00
#
_symmetry.space_group_name_H-M   'P 1'
#
loop_
_entity.id
_entity.type
_entity.pdbx_description
1 polymer ?
#
loop_
_entity_poly.entity_id
_entity_poly.type
_entity_poly.pdbx_seq_one_letter_code
_entity_poly.pdbx_strand_id
1 'polypeptide(L)'
;MPSVIYIISDSVGETAELVLKAAMSQFESEEFEIKRVPYVEDAGTLIEIIQLAKQQKAIIGFTLVIPAMRNVLLREASLHDVAVIDLIGPAIDTMAKVYNKKPKYQPGLVHKLDAGYFQKVDAVEFAVRYDDGRDTRGILLADIVLIGVSRTSKTPLSQYLAHKKVKVANVPMVPEISPPAELFKVAPSKCIGLTIQPEKLNDIRKERLKSLGLRENAGYADPERIHKELAYFEKVVGRIGCHVIDVTNKAVEETANLILSFIEHTRTK
;
A
#
# COMPACT_ATOMS: atom_id res chain seq x y z
N MET A 1 9.94 26.91 20.08
CA MET A 1 9.38 25.78 20.86
C MET A 1 10.35 24.60 20.79
N PRO A 2 10.14 23.43 21.46
CA PRO A 2 10.96 22.25 21.17
C PRO A 2 10.88 21.92 19.68
N SER A 3 12.03 21.87 19.00
CA SER A 3 12.12 21.61 17.55
C SER A 3 11.97 20.13 17.19
N VAL A 4 12.08 19.25 18.19
CA VAL A 4 12.02 17.80 18.02
C VAL A 4 10.98 17.21 18.96
N ILE A 5 10.17 16.29 18.43
CA ILE A 5 9.24 15.46 19.19
C ILE A 5 9.63 14.00 18.98
N TYR A 6 9.97 13.30 20.06
CA TYR A 6 10.16 11.86 20.03
C TYR A 6 8.82 11.15 20.20
N ILE A 7 8.61 10.09 19.43
CA ILE A 7 7.47 9.21 19.56
C ILE A 7 7.98 7.84 19.99
N ILE A 8 7.58 7.39 21.17
CA ILE A 8 7.94 6.08 21.71
C ILE A 8 6.70 5.18 21.70
N SER A 9 6.83 3.97 21.15
CA SER A 9 5.72 3.01 21.16
C SER A 9 6.23 1.59 21.34
N ASP A 10 5.45 0.76 22.04
CA ASP A 10 5.62 -0.70 22.07
C ASP A 10 5.04 -1.37 20.79
N SER A 11 4.64 -0.57 19.81
CA SER A 11 4.16 -0.93 18.47
C SER A 11 4.76 0.04 17.42
N VAL A 12 4.06 0.27 16.30
CA VAL A 12 4.52 1.11 15.18
C VAL A 12 4.58 2.62 15.51
N GLY A 13 3.76 3.11 16.44
CA GLY A 13 3.75 4.53 16.85
C GLY A 13 2.90 5.49 15.99
N GLU A 14 2.12 4.99 15.03
CA GLU A 14 1.26 5.83 14.16
C GLU A 14 0.17 6.58 14.94
N THR A 15 -0.45 5.92 15.93
CA THR A 15 -1.48 6.55 16.76
C THR A 15 -0.93 7.78 17.49
N ALA A 16 0.26 7.67 18.07
CA ALA A 16 0.92 8.78 18.74
C ALA A 16 1.20 9.93 17.77
N GLU A 17 1.69 9.61 16.57
CA GLU A 17 2.00 10.62 15.55
C GLU A 17 0.78 11.41 15.12
N LEU A 18 -0.35 10.72 14.87
CA LEU A 18 -1.60 11.37 14.49
C LEU A 18 -2.11 12.32 15.58
N VAL A 19 -2.11 11.88 16.84
CA VAL A 19 -2.57 12.71 17.96
C VAL A 19 -1.65 13.90 18.18
N LEU A 20 -0.33 13.72 18.11
CA LEU A 20 0.62 14.81 18.28
C LEU A 20 0.55 15.81 17.12
N LYS A 21 0.42 15.38 15.87
CA LYS A 21 0.20 16.29 14.73
C LYS A 21 -1.09 17.09 14.89
N ALA A 22 -2.17 16.46 15.37
CA ALA A 22 -3.43 17.14 15.63
C ALA A 22 -3.32 18.15 16.79
N ALA A 23 -2.57 17.82 17.85
CA ALA A 23 -2.31 18.76 18.93
C ALA A 23 -1.44 19.93 18.45
N MET A 24 -0.40 19.65 17.66
CA MET A 24 0.52 20.64 17.15
C MET A 24 -0.12 21.61 16.15
N SER A 25 -1.16 21.19 15.42
CA SER A 25 -1.88 22.09 14.50
C SER A 25 -2.59 23.25 15.21
N GLN A 26 -2.69 23.21 16.55
CA GLN A 26 -3.25 24.29 17.36
C GLN A 26 -2.24 25.41 17.66
N PHE A 27 -0.98 25.27 17.24
CA PHE A 27 0.08 26.26 17.44
C PHE A 27 0.48 26.89 16.10
N GLU A 28 0.86 28.17 16.11
CA GLU A 28 1.33 28.87 14.92
C GLU A 28 2.63 28.23 14.36
N SER A 29 2.80 28.29 13.04
CA SER A 29 3.65 27.39 12.24
C SER A 29 5.16 27.46 12.53
N GLU A 30 5.62 26.74 13.55
CA GLU A 30 7.00 26.25 13.58
C GLU A 30 7.05 24.83 12.99
N GLU A 31 7.99 24.56 12.08
CA GLU A 31 8.26 23.20 11.63
C GLU A 31 8.87 22.39 12.78
N PHE A 32 8.27 21.25 13.11
CA PHE A 32 8.77 20.32 14.12
C PHE A 32 9.20 19.01 13.47
N GLU A 33 10.36 18.51 13.88
CA GLU A 33 10.88 17.22 13.46
C GLU A 33 10.29 16.11 14.35
N ILE A 34 9.61 15.14 13.75
CA ILE A 34 9.10 13.97 14.46
C ILE A 34 10.07 12.80 14.30
N LYS A 35 10.61 12.32 15.43
CA LYS A 35 11.48 11.13 15.49
C LYS A 35 10.74 9.96 16.11
N ARG A 36 10.35 8.99 15.27
CA ARG A 36 9.67 7.76 15.73
C ARG A 36 10.68 6.72 16.19
N VAL A 37 10.39 6.12 17.34
CA VAL A 37 11.11 4.99 17.92
C VAL A 37 10.08 3.87 18.19
N PRO A 38 9.81 3.02 17.20
CA PRO A 38 8.83 1.95 17.31
C PRO A 38 9.42 0.72 18.02
N TYR A 39 8.54 -0.20 18.44
CA TYR A 39 8.89 -1.50 19.02
C TYR A 39 9.83 -1.42 20.24
N VAL A 40 9.59 -0.46 21.13
CA VAL A 40 10.37 -0.32 22.36
C VAL A 40 9.92 -1.34 23.40
N GLU A 41 10.78 -2.33 23.65
CA GLU A 41 10.48 -3.48 24.52
C GLU A 41 11.34 -3.52 25.79
N ASP A 42 12.37 -2.69 25.90
CA ASP A 42 13.30 -2.68 27.03
C ASP A 42 13.54 -1.28 27.65
N ALA A 43 13.89 -1.27 28.93
CA ALA A 43 14.11 -0.06 29.69
C ALA A 43 15.38 0.72 29.28
N GLY A 44 16.39 0.04 28.72
CA GLY A 44 17.63 0.68 28.28
C GLY A 44 17.36 1.66 27.15
N THR A 45 16.60 1.20 26.15
CA THR A 45 16.13 2.04 25.03
C THR A 45 15.37 3.28 25.52
N LEU A 46 14.49 3.14 26.52
CA LEU A 46 13.78 4.30 27.09
C LEU A 46 14.74 5.33 27.70
N ILE A 47 15.74 4.87 28.46
CA ILE A 47 16.72 5.73 29.11
C ILE A 47 17.56 6.48 28.08
N GLU A 48 18.02 5.79 27.02
CA GLU A 48 18.77 6.41 25.92
C GLU A 48 17.97 7.52 25.24
N ILE A 49 16.70 7.25 24.93
CA ILE A 49 15.82 8.25 24.28
C ILE A 49 15.57 9.43 25.21
N ILE A 50 15.40 9.22 26.51
CA ILE A 50 15.26 10.31 27.49
C ILE A 50 16.52 11.19 27.51
N GLN A 51 17.71 10.59 27.49
CA GLN A 51 18.97 11.34 27.44
C GLN A 51 19.09 12.18 26.17
N LEU A 52 18.74 11.60 25.00
CA LEU A 52 18.70 12.32 23.73
C LEU A 52 17.67 13.45 23.73
N ALA A 53 16.47 13.19 24.26
CA ALA A 53 15.41 14.18 24.37
C ALA A 53 15.83 15.34 25.28
N LYS A 54 16.51 15.05 26.40
CA LYS A 54 17.07 16.08 27.29
C LYS A 54 18.09 16.96 26.57
N GLN A 55 19.04 16.36 25.85
CA GLN A 55 20.07 17.10 25.11
C GLN A 55 19.46 18.03 24.04
N GLN A 56 18.41 17.56 23.37
CA GLN A 56 17.72 18.29 22.31
C GLN A 56 16.60 19.20 22.83
N LYS A 57 16.36 19.22 24.15
CA LYS A 57 15.20 19.89 24.78
C LYS A 57 13.87 19.49 24.10
N ALA A 58 13.74 18.22 23.74
CA ALA A 58 12.61 17.65 23.02
C ALA A 58 11.48 17.22 23.95
N ILE A 59 10.27 17.08 23.40
CA ILE A 59 9.14 16.43 24.07
C ILE A 59 9.07 14.97 23.64
N ILE A 60 8.62 14.09 24.54
CA ILE A 60 8.32 12.69 24.21
C ILE A 60 6.82 12.46 24.28
N GLY A 61 6.17 12.18 23.15
CA GLY A 61 4.84 11.57 23.13
C GLY A 61 4.95 10.05 23.07
N PHE A 62 4.11 9.32 23.80
CA PHE A 62 4.24 7.87 23.82
C PHE A 62 2.93 7.10 23.89
N THR A 63 2.98 5.87 23.38
CA THR A 63 1.93 4.86 23.50
C THR A 63 2.53 3.55 23.99
N LEU A 64 2.70 3.45 25.31
CA LEU A 64 3.19 2.26 26.01
C LEU A 64 2.02 1.65 26.79
N VAL A 65 1.50 0.52 26.32
CA VAL A 65 0.41 -0.21 26.98
C VAL A 65 0.94 -1.14 28.08
N ILE A 66 2.22 -1.54 28.04
CA ILE A 66 2.82 -2.34 29.10
C ILE A 66 3.08 -1.47 30.34
N PRO A 67 2.43 -1.73 31.51
CA PRO A 67 2.52 -0.85 32.67
C PRO A 67 3.95 -0.67 33.21
N ALA A 68 4.77 -1.72 33.17
CA ALA A 68 6.16 -1.64 33.63
C ALA A 68 6.97 -0.63 32.81
N MET A 69 6.86 -0.67 31.48
CA MET A 69 7.54 0.23 30.56
C MET A 69 7.05 1.66 30.68
N ARG A 70 5.73 1.84 30.76
CA ARG A 70 5.10 3.15 31.02
C ARG A 70 5.63 3.79 32.31
N ASN A 71 5.70 3.02 33.40
CA ASN A 71 6.16 3.52 34.69
C ASN A 71 7.66 3.88 34.67
N VAL A 72 8.49 3.07 34.00
CA VAL A 72 9.92 3.38 33.82
C VAL A 72 10.08 4.70 33.07
N LEU A 73 9.40 4.87 31.93
CA LEU A 73 9.48 6.09 31.13
C LEU A 73 9.07 7.33 31.95
N LEU A 74 7.93 7.28 32.63
CA LEU A 74 7.43 8.40 33.44
C LEU A 74 8.40 8.77 34.58
N ARG A 75 8.93 7.76 35.28
CA ARG A 75 9.90 7.96 36.37
C ARG A 75 11.19 8.59 35.85
N GLU A 76 11.79 7.98 34.84
CA GLU A 76 13.09 8.43 34.31
C GLU A 76 12.98 9.81 33.66
N ALA A 77 11.89 10.10 32.95
CA ALA A 77 11.67 11.42 32.38
C ALA A 77 11.52 12.50 33.47
N SER A 78 10.80 12.19 34.57
CA SER A 78 10.70 13.08 35.72
C SER A 78 12.05 13.32 36.39
N LEU A 79 12.90 12.29 36.53
CA LEU A 79 14.25 12.43 37.10
C LEU A 79 15.16 13.31 36.23
N HIS A 80 14.97 13.30 34.91
CA HIS A 80 15.82 13.99 33.95
C HIS A 80 15.28 15.36 33.52
N ASP A 81 14.11 15.76 34.01
CA ASP A 81 13.37 16.99 33.64
C ASP A 81 13.01 17.03 32.15
N VAL A 82 12.48 15.91 31.64
CA VAL A 82 12.02 15.76 30.25
C VAL A 82 10.50 15.75 30.21
N ALA A 83 9.90 16.61 29.39
CA ALA A 83 8.46 16.67 29.19
C ALA A 83 7.95 15.44 28.41
N VAL A 84 6.94 14.77 28.96
CA VAL A 84 6.34 13.57 28.35
C VAL A 84 4.82 13.67 28.28
N ILE A 85 4.24 13.06 27.25
CA ILE A 85 2.79 13.01 27.02
C ILE A 85 2.37 11.56 26.84
N ASP A 86 1.60 11.05 27.79
CA ASP A 86 0.99 9.72 27.74
C ASP A 86 -0.32 9.75 26.95
N LEU A 87 -0.27 9.26 25.72
CA LEU A 87 -1.37 9.40 24.76
C LEU A 87 -2.42 8.29 24.86
N ILE A 88 -2.15 7.21 25.59
CA ILE A 88 -3.05 6.04 25.61
C ILE A 88 -3.35 5.52 27.01
N GLY A 89 -2.43 5.69 27.96
CA GLY A 89 -2.60 5.24 29.33
C GLY A 89 -3.89 5.74 29.99
N PRO A 90 -4.18 7.06 29.99
CA PRO A 90 -5.40 7.60 30.58
C PRO A 90 -6.69 7.02 29.96
N ALA A 91 -6.69 6.77 28.65
CA ALA A 91 -7.83 6.18 27.95
C ALA A 91 -8.04 4.71 28.39
N ILE A 92 -6.97 3.92 28.42
CA ILE A 92 -7.01 2.53 28.91
C ILE A 92 -7.47 2.48 30.36
N ASP A 93 -6.92 3.32 31.23
CA ASP A 93 -7.24 3.35 32.66
C ASP A 93 -8.71 3.74 32.90
N THR A 94 -9.22 4.69 32.12
CA THR A 94 -10.64 5.11 32.18
C THR A 94 -11.56 3.99 31.71
N MET A 95 -11.25 3.36 30.57
CA MET A 95 -12.02 2.22 30.05
C MET A 95 -12.00 1.03 31.01
N ALA A 96 -10.86 0.72 31.62
CA ALA A 96 -10.74 -0.36 32.60
C ALA A 96 -11.69 -0.17 33.79
N LYS A 97 -11.79 1.08 34.28
CA LYS A 97 -12.72 1.47 35.35
C LYS A 97 -14.17 1.35 34.92
N VAL A 98 -14.54 1.94 33.77
CA VAL A 98 -15.92 1.97 33.27
C VAL A 98 -16.42 0.55 32.94
N TYR A 99 -15.62 -0.27 32.28
CA TYR A 99 -16.01 -1.63 31.89
C TYR A 99 -15.80 -2.66 33.01
N ASN A 100 -15.20 -2.28 34.13
CA ASN A 100 -14.81 -3.16 35.23
C ASN A 100 -14.06 -4.41 34.72
N LYS A 101 -13.09 -4.18 33.81
CA LYS A 101 -12.31 -5.25 33.16
C LYS A 101 -10.84 -4.88 33.15
N LYS A 102 -9.99 -5.88 33.39
CA LYS A 102 -8.53 -5.73 33.29
C LYS A 102 -8.12 -5.59 31.82
N PRO A 103 -7.34 -4.56 31.44
CA PRO A 103 -6.78 -4.47 30.09
C PRO A 103 -5.87 -5.65 29.79
N LYS A 104 -5.79 -6.02 28.51
CA LYS A 104 -4.88 -7.09 28.06
C LYS A 104 -3.41 -6.68 28.11
N TYR A 105 -3.12 -5.37 28.11
CA TYR A 105 -1.76 -4.80 28.06
C TYR A 105 -0.87 -5.46 26.99
N GLN A 106 -1.48 -5.79 25.85
CA GLN A 106 -0.81 -6.42 24.73
C GLN A 106 -0.63 -5.38 23.62
N PRO A 107 0.62 -5.05 23.25
CA PRO A 107 0.91 -4.18 22.12
C PRO A 107 0.37 -4.74 20.81
N GLY A 108 0.14 -3.87 19.83
CA GLY A 108 -0.22 -4.27 18.47
C GLY A 108 -1.64 -4.85 18.27
N LEU A 109 -2.50 -4.83 19.30
CA LEU A 109 -3.89 -5.31 19.17
C LEU A 109 -4.71 -4.52 18.14
N VAL A 110 -4.47 -3.22 18.02
CA VAL A 110 -5.12 -2.37 16.99
C VAL A 110 -4.72 -2.85 15.59
N HIS A 111 -3.44 -3.10 15.32
CA HIS A 111 -2.99 -3.65 14.03
C HIS A 111 -3.58 -5.03 13.74
N LYS A 112 -3.82 -5.87 14.76
CA LYS A 112 -4.51 -7.16 14.58
C LYS A 112 -5.99 -7.01 14.23
N LEU A 113 -6.68 -6.03 14.84
CA LEU A 113 -8.08 -5.73 14.53
C LEU A 113 -8.23 -5.12 13.12
N ASP A 114 -7.20 -4.39 12.66
CA ASP A 114 -7.15 -3.72 11.36
C ASP A 114 -6.36 -4.49 10.28
N ALA A 115 -6.14 -5.80 10.45
CA ALA A 115 -5.42 -6.60 9.44
C ALA A 115 -6.03 -6.45 8.03
N GLY A 116 -7.36 -6.33 7.94
CA GLY A 116 -8.05 -6.08 6.67
C GLY A 116 -7.81 -4.68 6.10
N TYR A 117 -7.58 -3.67 6.94
CA TYR A 117 -7.22 -2.32 6.53
C TYR A 117 -5.77 -2.28 6.03
N PHE A 118 -4.82 -2.86 6.78
CA PHE A 118 -3.42 -2.89 6.37
C PHE A 118 -3.17 -3.74 5.12
N GLN A 119 -3.87 -4.87 4.96
CA GLN A 119 -3.84 -5.63 3.71
C GLN A 119 -4.32 -4.81 2.51
N LYS A 120 -5.33 -3.95 2.71
CA LYS A 120 -5.81 -3.06 1.66
C LYS A 120 -4.78 -1.98 1.33
N VAL A 121 -4.19 -1.35 2.36
CA VAL A 121 -3.15 -0.33 2.17
C VAL A 121 -1.95 -0.93 1.43
N ASP A 122 -1.44 -2.07 1.89
CA ASP A 122 -0.32 -2.80 1.28
C ASP A 122 -0.64 -3.19 -0.18
N ALA A 123 -1.85 -3.67 -0.47
CA ALA A 123 -2.26 -3.97 -1.84
C ALA A 123 -2.32 -2.74 -2.75
N VAL A 124 -2.80 -1.59 -2.24
CA VAL A 124 -2.86 -0.33 -2.98
C VAL A 124 -1.47 0.22 -3.23
N GLU A 125 -0.61 0.27 -2.21
CA GLU A 125 0.79 0.69 -2.37
C GLU A 125 1.54 -0.19 -3.35
N PHE A 126 1.31 -1.51 -3.29
CA PHE A 126 1.86 -2.47 -4.24
C PHE A 126 1.41 -2.17 -5.67
N ALA A 127 0.11 -2.00 -5.91
CA ALA A 127 -0.43 -1.73 -7.25
C ALA A 127 0.09 -0.41 -7.82
N VAL A 128 0.25 0.63 -7.00
CA VAL A 128 0.85 1.91 -7.41
C VAL A 128 2.32 1.72 -7.79
N ARG A 129 3.09 0.98 -6.98
CA ARG A 129 4.52 0.75 -7.22
C ARG A 129 4.81 -0.08 -8.48
N TYR A 130 3.92 -0.99 -8.85
CA TYR A 130 4.13 -1.96 -9.94
C TYR A 130 3.14 -1.79 -11.11
N ASP A 131 2.61 -0.58 -11.34
CA ASP A 131 1.56 -0.31 -12.34
C ASP A 131 2.03 -0.36 -13.81
N ASP A 132 3.32 -0.16 -14.07
CA ASP A 132 3.84 -0.04 -15.44
C ASP A 132 4.93 -1.08 -15.79
N GLY A 133 5.17 -2.04 -14.90
CA GLY A 133 6.09 -3.15 -15.12
C GLY A 133 7.57 -2.77 -15.12
N ARG A 134 7.95 -1.56 -14.66
CA ARG A 134 9.35 -1.13 -14.56
C ARG A 134 10.17 -1.95 -13.56
N ASP A 135 9.55 -2.40 -12.48
CA ASP A 135 10.17 -3.23 -11.47
C ASP A 135 9.63 -4.67 -11.56
N THR A 136 10.39 -5.56 -12.20
CA THR A 136 9.98 -6.94 -12.49
C THR A 136 9.84 -7.80 -11.23
N ARG A 137 10.39 -7.36 -10.09
CA ARG A 137 10.22 -8.04 -8.80
C ARG A 137 8.76 -8.13 -8.38
N GLY A 138 7.95 -7.15 -8.78
CA GLY A 138 6.50 -7.15 -8.54
C GLY A 138 5.80 -8.37 -9.12
N ILE A 139 6.28 -8.92 -10.23
CA ILE A 139 5.68 -10.11 -10.87
C ILE A 139 5.72 -11.32 -9.94
N LEU A 140 6.84 -11.54 -9.25
CA LEU A 140 7.02 -12.67 -8.34
C LEU A 140 6.24 -12.52 -7.03
N LEU A 141 6.05 -11.27 -6.59
CA LEU A 141 5.42 -10.93 -5.32
C LEU A 141 3.90 -10.73 -5.44
N ALA A 142 3.37 -10.59 -6.65
CA ALA A 142 1.95 -10.33 -6.87
C ALA A 142 1.07 -11.55 -6.57
N ASP A 143 -0.16 -11.25 -6.15
CA ASP A 143 -1.25 -12.21 -6.16
C ASP A 143 -1.70 -12.47 -7.60
N ILE A 144 -1.80 -11.40 -8.40
CA ILE A 144 -2.19 -11.43 -9.81
C ILE A 144 -1.30 -10.54 -10.66
N VAL A 145 -0.99 -11.02 -11.86
CA VAL A 145 -0.25 -10.28 -12.88
C VAL A 145 -1.18 -10.01 -14.05
N LEU A 146 -1.52 -8.74 -14.29
CA LEU A 146 -2.31 -8.34 -15.45
C LEU A 146 -1.40 -8.11 -16.64
N ILE A 147 -1.72 -8.76 -17.75
CA ILE A 147 -0.96 -8.71 -19.00
C ILE A 147 -1.86 -8.12 -20.07
N GLY A 148 -1.39 -7.16 -20.86
CA GLY A 148 -2.19 -6.67 -21.99
C GLY A 148 -1.58 -5.48 -22.71
N VAL A 149 -2.10 -5.19 -23.89
CA VAL A 149 -1.68 -4.04 -24.72
C VAL A 149 -2.11 -2.71 -24.08
N SER A 150 -1.55 -1.59 -24.52
CA SER A 150 -1.97 -0.27 -24.03
C SER A 150 -3.48 -0.06 -24.24
N ARG A 151 -4.16 0.54 -23.25
CA ARG A 151 -5.61 0.84 -23.22
C ARG A 151 -6.57 -0.35 -22.97
N THR A 152 -6.08 -1.45 -22.41
CA THR A 152 -6.92 -2.53 -21.86
C THR A 152 -7.32 -2.32 -20.38
N SER A 153 -7.38 -1.06 -19.92
CA SER A 153 -7.78 -0.69 -18.54
C SER A 153 -6.99 -1.31 -17.38
N LYS A 154 -5.75 -1.78 -17.62
CA LYS A 154 -4.87 -2.36 -16.57
C LYS A 154 -4.73 -1.50 -15.31
N THR A 155 -4.42 -0.19 -15.45
CA THR A 155 -4.21 0.70 -14.30
C THR A 155 -5.48 0.92 -13.47
N PRO A 156 -6.66 1.28 -14.05
CA PRO A 156 -7.89 1.32 -13.26
C PRO A 156 -8.26 -0.03 -12.63
N LEU A 157 -8.02 -1.13 -13.34
CA LEU A 157 -8.34 -2.48 -12.88
C LEU A 157 -7.45 -2.95 -11.73
N SER A 158 -6.14 -2.71 -11.80
CA SER A 158 -5.19 -3.04 -10.73
C SER A 158 -5.52 -2.28 -9.46
N GLN A 159 -5.87 -0.99 -9.57
CA GLN A 159 -6.32 -0.18 -8.45
C GLN A 159 -7.63 -0.70 -7.85
N TYR A 160 -8.62 -1.05 -8.69
CA TYR A 160 -9.88 -1.61 -8.21
C TYR A 160 -9.67 -2.93 -7.45
N LEU A 161 -8.85 -3.84 -7.99
CA LEU A 161 -8.50 -5.11 -7.35
C LEU A 161 -7.69 -4.91 -6.06
N ALA A 162 -6.82 -3.91 -6.00
CA ALA A 162 -6.09 -3.54 -4.79
C ALA A 162 -7.03 -3.06 -3.67
N HIS A 163 -8.10 -2.33 -4.01
CA HIS A 163 -9.16 -1.99 -3.06
C HIS A 163 -9.90 -3.24 -2.51
N LYS A 164 -9.85 -4.35 -3.24
CA LYS A 164 -10.31 -5.68 -2.81
C LYS A 164 -9.20 -6.53 -2.16
N LYS A 165 -8.09 -5.89 -1.76
CA LYS A 165 -6.94 -6.48 -1.04
C LYS A 165 -6.13 -7.47 -1.88
N VAL A 166 -6.09 -7.29 -3.20
CA VAL A 166 -5.29 -8.12 -4.11
C VAL A 166 -4.06 -7.35 -4.56
N LYS A 167 -2.86 -7.91 -4.37
CA LYS A 167 -1.62 -7.34 -4.90
C LYS A 167 -1.53 -7.59 -6.39
N VAL A 168 -1.63 -6.53 -7.18
CA VAL A 168 -1.63 -6.62 -8.64
C VAL A 168 -0.37 -5.99 -9.21
N ALA A 169 0.32 -6.72 -10.09
CA ALA A 169 1.39 -6.17 -10.92
C ALA A 169 0.91 -6.10 -12.38
N ASN A 170 1.22 -5.00 -13.06
CA ASN A 170 0.84 -4.78 -14.44
C ASN A 170 2.04 -4.97 -15.36
N VAL A 171 1.89 -5.79 -16.39
CA VAL A 171 2.92 -6.04 -17.39
C VAL A 171 2.41 -5.61 -18.77
N PRO A 172 2.94 -4.52 -19.35
CA PRO A 172 2.54 -4.07 -20.67
C PRO A 172 3.04 -5.03 -21.75
N MET A 173 2.21 -5.27 -22.77
CA MET A 173 2.62 -6.02 -23.96
C MET A 173 2.88 -5.07 -25.12
N VAL A 174 4.15 -5.01 -25.54
CA VAL A 174 4.66 -4.15 -26.60
C VAL A 174 5.63 -4.98 -27.46
N PRO A 175 5.42 -5.10 -28.79
CA PRO A 175 6.24 -5.97 -29.66
C PRO A 175 7.75 -5.71 -29.61
N GLU A 176 8.16 -4.48 -29.32
CA GLU A 176 9.57 -4.07 -29.25
C GLU A 176 10.28 -4.52 -27.97
N ILE A 177 9.53 -4.93 -26.94
CA ILE A 177 10.06 -5.24 -25.61
C ILE A 177 9.73 -6.69 -25.30
N SER A 178 10.78 -7.50 -25.09
CA SER A 178 10.61 -8.89 -24.65
C SER A 178 9.94 -8.94 -23.27
N PRO A 179 9.03 -9.90 -23.00
CA PRO A 179 8.39 -10.00 -21.70
C PRO A 179 9.44 -10.36 -20.62
N PRO A 180 9.29 -9.85 -19.39
CA PRO A 180 10.17 -10.21 -18.28
C PRO A 180 10.25 -11.72 -18.07
N ALA A 181 11.43 -12.25 -17.75
CA ALA A 181 11.63 -13.69 -17.54
C ALA A 181 10.82 -14.22 -16.36
N GLU A 182 10.59 -13.38 -15.34
CA GLU A 182 9.77 -13.63 -14.16
C GLU A 182 8.34 -14.02 -14.51
N LEU A 183 7.81 -13.51 -15.63
CA LEU A 183 6.46 -13.81 -16.11
C LEU A 183 6.28 -15.30 -16.44
N PHE A 184 7.37 -15.98 -16.83
CA PHE A 184 7.38 -17.41 -17.13
C PHE A 184 7.76 -18.28 -15.94
N LYS A 185 8.10 -17.66 -14.79
CA LYS A 185 8.43 -18.36 -13.54
C LYS A 185 7.25 -18.45 -12.57
N VAL A 186 6.25 -17.58 -12.74
CA VAL A 186 5.03 -17.60 -11.92
C VAL A 186 4.03 -18.61 -12.45
N ALA A 187 3.16 -19.11 -11.57
CA ALA A 187 2.10 -20.03 -11.95
C ALA A 187 1.16 -19.36 -12.98
N PRO A 188 0.77 -20.05 -14.08
CA PRO A 188 -0.13 -19.50 -15.09
C PRO A 188 -1.47 -19.00 -14.52
N SER A 189 -1.95 -19.60 -13.43
CA SER A 189 -3.16 -19.20 -12.72
C SER A 189 -3.06 -17.83 -12.02
N LYS A 190 -1.84 -17.29 -11.82
CA LYS A 190 -1.64 -15.92 -11.33
C LYS A 190 -1.67 -14.89 -12.46
N CYS A 191 -1.48 -15.29 -13.70
CA CYS A 191 -1.46 -14.39 -14.84
C CYS A 191 -2.86 -14.26 -15.43
N ILE A 192 -3.27 -13.03 -15.75
CA ILE A 192 -4.52 -12.77 -16.47
C ILE A 192 -4.20 -11.90 -17.67
N GLY A 193 -4.45 -12.42 -18.87
CA GLY A 193 -4.41 -11.67 -20.11
C GLY A 193 -5.67 -10.83 -20.29
N LEU A 194 -5.50 -9.57 -20.71
CA LEU A 194 -6.57 -8.66 -21.06
C LEU A 194 -6.48 -8.36 -22.55
N THR A 195 -7.46 -8.83 -23.32
CA THR A 195 -7.59 -8.56 -24.76
C THR A 195 -8.74 -7.60 -25.03
N ILE A 196 -8.75 -6.99 -26.20
CA ILE A 196 -9.75 -6.02 -26.64
C ILE A 196 -9.89 -6.08 -28.17
N GLN A 197 -11.10 -5.86 -28.68
CA GLN A 197 -11.35 -5.79 -30.11
C GLN A 197 -10.55 -4.64 -30.76
N PRO A 198 -9.89 -4.89 -31.92
CA PRO A 198 -9.06 -3.89 -32.60
C PRO A 198 -9.77 -2.56 -32.84
N GLU A 199 -11.03 -2.60 -33.27
CA GLU A 199 -11.85 -1.43 -33.60
C GLU A 199 -12.08 -0.58 -32.35
N LYS A 200 -12.51 -1.22 -31.26
CA LYS A 200 -12.73 -0.53 -29.98
C LYS A 200 -11.44 0.06 -29.41
N LEU A 201 -10.33 -0.66 -29.53
CA LEU A 201 -9.02 -0.18 -29.12
C LEU A 201 -8.59 1.05 -29.94
N ASN A 202 -8.86 1.05 -31.25
CA ASN A 202 -8.59 2.17 -32.13
C ASN A 202 -9.36 3.43 -31.67
N ASP A 203 -10.66 3.28 -31.40
CA ASP A 203 -11.53 4.37 -30.93
C ASP A 203 -10.99 4.99 -29.63
N ILE A 204 -10.67 4.16 -28.63
CA ILE A 204 -10.14 4.63 -27.34
C ILE A 204 -8.80 5.37 -27.53
N ARG A 205 -7.94 4.90 -28.44
CA ARG A 205 -6.66 5.56 -28.72
C ARG A 205 -6.84 6.89 -29.44
N LYS A 206 -7.77 6.98 -30.39
CA LYS A 206 -8.12 8.23 -31.07
C LYS A 206 -8.66 9.27 -30.09
N GLU A 207 -9.59 8.87 -29.22
CA GLU A 207 -10.12 9.75 -28.16
C GLU A 207 -9.01 10.25 -27.23
N ARG A 208 -8.08 9.37 -26.84
CA ARG A 208 -6.95 9.77 -26.00
C ARG A 208 -6.04 10.78 -26.69
N LEU A 209 -5.72 10.60 -27.96
CA LEU A 209 -4.89 11.55 -28.72
C LEU A 209 -5.57 12.92 -28.79
N LYS A 210 -6.88 12.94 -29.10
CA LYS A 210 -7.70 14.16 -29.09
C LYS A 210 -7.66 14.87 -27.74
N SER A 211 -7.80 14.14 -26.63
CA SER A 211 -7.74 14.71 -25.28
C SER A 211 -6.40 15.34 -24.90
N LEU A 212 -5.31 14.94 -25.58
CA LEU A 212 -3.96 15.46 -25.35
C LEU A 212 -3.60 16.61 -26.31
N GLY A 213 -4.55 17.06 -27.15
CA GLY A 213 -4.30 18.08 -28.18
C GLY A 213 -3.34 17.63 -29.29
N LEU A 214 -3.04 16.33 -29.35
CA LEU A 214 -2.20 15.76 -30.39
C LEU A 214 -3.08 15.46 -31.61
N ARG A 215 -2.61 15.87 -32.80
CA ARG A 215 -3.18 15.38 -34.06
C ARG A 215 -3.04 13.87 -34.11
N GLU A 216 -3.87 13.19 -34.91
CA GLU A 216 -3.80 11.73 -35.10
C GLU A 216 -2.37 11.33 -35.52
N ASN A 217 -1.51 11.05 -34.55
CA ASN A 217 -0.17 10.55 -34.81
C ASN A 217 -0.39 9.15 -35.40
N ALA A 218 -0.08 9.03 -36.69
CA ALA A 218 -0.38 7.89 -37.54
C ALA A 218 0.30 6.57 -37.13
N GLY A 219 0.96 6.48 -35.97
CA GLY A 219 1.58 5.26 -35.46
C GLY A 219 0.87 4.64 -34.24
N TYR A 220 0.22 5.43 -33.36
CA TYR A 220 -0.34 4.91 -32.09
C TYR A 220 -1.76 4.35 -32.26
N ALA A 221 -2.56 4.99 -33.11
CA ALA A 221 -3.91 4.57 -33.49
C ALA A 221 -3.95 3.99 -34.91
N ASP A 222 -2.83 3.46 -35.39
CA ASP A 222 -2.74 2.75 -36.66
C ASP A 222 -3.33 1.33 -36.55
N PRO A 223 -4.28 0.94 -37.42
CA PRO A 223 -4.81 -0.41 -37.45
C PRO A 223 -3.73 -1.49 -37.58
N GLU A 224 -2.71 -1.31 -38.44
CA GLU A 224 -1.67 -2.34 -38.62
C GLU A 224 -0.86 -2.53 -37.34
N ARG A 225 -0.47 -1.42 -36.70
CA ARG A 225 0.17 -1.44 -35.38
C ARG A 225 -0.66 -2.17 -34.34
N ILE A 226 -1.97 -1.91 -34.26
CA ILE A 226 -2.86 -2.55 -33.28
C ILE A 226 -2.89 -4.07 -33.49
N HIS A 227 -3.04 -4.52 -34.73
CA HIS A 227 -3.03 -5.96 -35.06
C HIS A 227 -1.69 -6.60 -34.67
N LYS A 228 -0.57 -5.92 -34.93
CA LYS A 228 0.77 -6.40 -34.52
C LYS A 228 0.90 -6.53 -32.99
N GLU A 229 0.37 -5.58 -32.23
CA GLU A 229 0.37 -5.61 -30.76
C GLU A 229 -0.50 -6.75 -30.21
N LEU A 230 -1.69 -6.95 -30.79
CA LEU A 230 -2.61 -8.01 -30.37
C LEU A 230 -2.06 -9.41 -30.72
N ALA A 231 -1.50 -9.60 -31.92
CA ALA A 231 -0.85 -10.85 -32.30
C ALA A 231 0.36 -11.17 -31.40
N TYR A 232 1.13 -10.14 -31.02
CA TYR A 232 2.21 -10.31 -30.05
C TYR A 232 1.69 -10.72 -28.66
N PHE A 233 0.63 -10.07 -28.18
CA PHE A 233 -0.04 -10.43 -26.93
C PHE A 233 -0.52 -11.89 -26.92
N GLU A 234 -1.20 -12.33 -27.98
CA GLU A 234 -1.70 -13.70 -28.11
C GLU A 234 -0.57 -14.73 -28.05
N LYS A 235 0.54 -14.46 -28.75
CA LYS A 235 1.73 -15.33 -28.70
C LYS A 235 2.32 -15.44 -27.30
N VAL A 236 2.43 -14.33 -26.57
CA VAL A 236 2.99 -14.32 -25.21
C VAL A 236 2.06 -15.05 -24.24
N VAL A 237 0.77 -14.74 -24.25
CA VAL A 237 -0.20 -15.38 -23.37
C VAL A 237 -0.35 -16.86 -23.68
N GLY A 238 -0.37 -17.26 -24.95
CA GLY A 238 -0.39 -18.68 -25.35
C GLY A 238 0.83 -19.45 -24.83
N ARG A 239 2.01 -18.83 -24.77
CA ARG A 239 3.22 -19.42 -24.18
C ARG A 239 3.12 -19.58 -22.66
N ILE A 240 2.47 -18.64 -21.97
CA ILE A 240 2.27 -18.70 -20.51
C ILE A 240 1.16 -19.72 -20.18
N GLY A 241 0.14 -19.84 -21.03
CA GLY A 241 -1.03 -20.67 -20.78
C GLY A 241 -2.00 -20.07 -19.75
N CYS A 242 -2.05 -18.73 -19.66
CA CYS A 242 -2.89 -18.05 -18.67
C CYS A 242 -4.30 -17.74 -19.18
N HIS A 243 -5.21 -17.40 -18.26
CA HIS A 243 -6.59 -17.07 -18.60
C HIS A 243 -6.68 -15.70 -19.29
N VAL A 244 -7.45 -15.61 -20.38
CA VAL A 244 -7.65 -14.37 -21.14
C VAL A 244 -9.08 -13.89 -20.97
N ILE A 245 -9.22 -12.61 -20.62
CA ILE A 245 -10.49 -11.91 -20.53
C ILE A 245 -10.57 -10.86 -21.64
N ASP A 246 -11.63 -10.90 -22.42
CA ASP A 246 -11.98 -9.83 -23.35
C ASP A 246 -12.65 -8.69 -22.59
N VAL A 247 -12.01 -7.52 -22.56
CA VAL A 247 -12.50 -6.32 -21.87
C VAL A 247 -13.31 -5.41 -22.78
N THR A 248 -13.62 -5.84 -24.01
CA THR A 248 -14.38 -5.06 -24.97
C THR A 248 -15.76 -4.71 -24.40
N ASN A 249 -16.05 -3.40 -24.33
CA ASN A 249 -17.30 -2.84 -23.78
C ASN A 249 -17.62 -3.25 -22.33
N LYS A 250 -16.64 -3.78 -21.58
CA LYS A 250 -16.82 -4.11 -20.17
C LYS A 250 -16.41 -2.96 -19.27
N ALA A 251 -17.15 -2.81 -18.18
CA ALA A 251 -16.75 -1.94 -17.09
C ALA A 251 -15.54 -2.54 -16.33
N VAL A 252 -14.81 -1.69 -15.61
CA VAL A 252 -13.67 -2.12 -14.78
C VAL A 252 -14.15 -3.07 -13.68
N GLU A 253 -15.28 -2.75 -13.06
CA GLU A 253 -15.93 -3.53 -12.01
C GLU A 253 -16.34 -4.92 -12.49
N GLU A 254 -16.91 -5.00 -13.70
CA GLU A 254 -17.31 -6.26 -14.31
C GLU A 254 -16.10 -7.16 -14.55
N THR A 255 -15.04 -6.59 -15.13
CA THR A 255 -13.77 -7.31 -15.38
C THR A 255 -13.13 -7.76 -14.06
N ALA A 256 -13.13 -6.91 -13.03
CA ALA A 256 -12.60 -7.25 -11.72
C ALA A 256 -13.34 -8.42 -11.07
N ASN A 257 -14.68 -8.46 -11.17
CA ASN A 257 -15.48 -9.55 -10.62
C ASN A 257 -15.21 -10.88 -11.31
N LEU A 258 -14.98 -10.87 -12.64
CA LEU A 258 -14.56 -12.08 -13.38
C LEU A 258 -13.22 -12.61 -12.86
N ILE A 259 -12.25 -11.71 -12.66
CA ILE A 259 -10.92 -12.06 -12.12
C ILE A 259 -11.04 -12.62 -10.71
N LEU A 260 -11.76 -11.96 -9.81
CA LEU A 260 -11.95 -12.42 -8.43
C LEU A 260 -12.61 -13.80 -8.38
N SER A 261 -13.65 -14.02 -9.20
CA SER A 261 -14.31 -15.31 -9.32
C SER A 261 -13.33 -16.40 -9.78
N PHE A 262 -12.50 -16.11 -10.79
CA PHE A 262 -11.49 -17.05 -11.28
C PHE A 262 -10.47 -17.43 -10.20
N ILE A 263 -10.04 -16.46 -9.38
CA ILE A 263 -9.10 -16.70 -8.28
C ILE A 263 -9.71 -17.62 -7.22
N GLU A 264 -10.96 -17.38 -6.82
CA GLU A 264 -11.66 -18.20 -5.84
C GLU A 264 -11.82 -19.66 -6.29
N HIS A 265 -12.17 -19.88 -7.56
CA HIS A 265 -12.28 -21.22 -8.15
C HIS A 265 -10.93 -21.95 -8.25
N THR A 266 -9.83 -21.22 -8.44
CA THR A 266 -8.49 -21.81 -8.54
C THR A 266 -7.93 -22.14 -7.15
N ARG A 267 -8.33 -21.40 -6.10
CA ARG A 267 -7.92 -21.68 -4.71
C ARG A 267 -8.65 -22.85 -4.05
N THR A 268 -9.78 -23.27 -4.61
CA THR A 268 -10.65 -24.34 -4.07
C THR A 268 -10.39 -25.71 -4.69
N LYS A 269 -9.48 -25.79 -5.67
CA LYS A 269 -8.97 -27.03 -6.26
C LYS A 269 -7.55 -27.30 -5.79
#